data_AF-A0A520HN17-F1
#
_entry.id   AF-A0A520HN17-F1
#
_cell.length_a   1.000
_cell.length_b   1.000
_cell.length_c   1.000
_cell.angle_alpha   90.00
_cell.angle_beta   90.00
_cell.angle_gamma   90.00
#
_symmetry.space_group_name_H-M   'P 1'
#
loop_
_entity.id
_entity.type
_entity.pdbx_description
1 polymer ?
#
loop_
_entity_poly.entity_id
_entity_poly.type
_entity_poly.pdbx_seq_one_letter_code
_entity_poly.pdbx_strand_id
1 'polypeptide(L)' 'MDDPGGGNEPIDRGTAPASTVVVRWWSDAAGGDGTTRGTVRDLDGHHLGAFGGFDALVALLRRIFADARRRRG' A
#
# COMPACT_ATOMS: atom_id res chain seq x y z
N MET A 1 16.32 16.04 25.62
CA MET A 1 16.25 14.67 25.07
C MET A 1 14.95 14.64 24.30
N ASP A 2 15.03 15.03 23.04
CA ASP A 2 13.89 15.32 22.18
C ASP A 2 13.24 14.01 21.77
N ASP A 3 11.96 13.88 22.12
CA ASP A 3 11.07 12.80 21.67
C ASP A 3 10.92 12.95 20.14
N PRO A 4 11.36 11.98 19.31
CA PRO A 4 11.07 12.02 17.89
C PRO A 4 9.62 11.58 17.73
N GLY A 5 8.71 12.51 18.02
CA GLY A 5 7.28 12.40 17.78
C GLY A 5 7.05 12.16 16.29
N GLY A 6 7.15 10.89 15.89
CA GLY A 6 6.66 10.37 14.64
C GLY A 6 5.15 10.41 14.70
N GLY A 7 4.60 11.61 14.53
CA GLY A 7 3.18 11.83 14.37
C GLY A 7 2.73 11.00 13.19
N ASN A 8 2.02 9.90 13.45
CA ASN A 8 1.12 9.33 12.48
C ASN A 8 0.08 10.42 12.21
N GLU A 9 0.34 11.26 11.21
CA GLU A 9 -0.66 12.22 10.76
C GLU A 9 -1.95 11.44 10.46
N PRO A 10 -3.10 11.91 10.96
CA PRO A 10 -4.37 11.30 10.64
C PRO A 10 -4.55 11.34 9.13
N ILE A 11 -4.65 10.16 8.50
CA ILE A 11 -4.96 10.04 7.08
C ILE A 11 -6.32 10.69 6.86
N ASP A 12 -6.35 11.83 6.18
CA ASP A 12 -7.59 12.44 5.72
C ASP A 12 -8.28 11.45 4.77
N ARG A 13 -9.38 10.85 5.25
CA ARG A 13 -10.20 9.90 4.49
C ARG A 13 -11.25 10.60 3.63
N GLY A 14 -11.15 11.93 3.44
CA GLY A 14 -12.07 12.75 2.65
C GLY A 14 -12.57 12.03 1.41
N THR A 15 -13.88 12.10 1.16
CA THR A 15 -14.66 11.35 0.14
C THR A 15 -13.81 10.35 -0.64
N ALA A 16 -13.50 9.21 0.02
CA ALA A 16 -12.53 8.27 -0.50
C ALA A 16 -12.93 7.86 -1.93
N PRO A 17 -12.04 8.05 -2.93
CA PRO A 17 -12.30 7.48 -4.24
C PRO A 17 -12.54 5.98 -4.07
N ALA A 18 -13.32 5.41 -4.98
CA ALA A 18 -13.82 4.04 -5.04
C ALA A 18 -12.97 2.89 -4.49
N SER A 19 -11.67 3.08 -4.35
CA SER A 19 -10.67 2.06 -4.10
C SER A 19 -9.45 2.67 -3.40
N THR A 20 -9.65 3.31 -2.25
CA THR A 20 -8.51 3.67 -1.41
C THR A 20 -7.85 2.41 -0.86
N VAL A 21 -6.52 2.35 -0.93
CA VAL A 21 -5.72 1.24 -0.41
C VAL A 21 -4.62 1.75 0.50
N VAL A 22 -4.25 0.94 1.49
CA VAL A 22 -3.12 1.17 2.38
C VAL A 22 -1.96 0.31 1.91
N VAL A 23 -0.82 0.93 1.62
CA VAL A 23 0.41 0.23 1.24
C VAL A 23 1.36 0.27 2.41
N ARG A 24 1.73 -0.90 2.93
CA ARG A 24 2.81 -1.06 3.91
C ARG A 24 4.02 -1.63 3.20
N TRP A 25 5.12 -0.89 3.13
CA TRP A 25 6.37 -1.37 2.55
C TRP A 25 7.51 -1.37 3.56
N TRP A 26 8.52 -2.17 3.28
CA TRP A 26 9.80 -2.20 3.99
C TRP A 26 10.91 -2.61 3.01
N SER A 27 12.12 -2.16 3.26
CA SER A 27 13.31 -2.59 2.51
C SER A 27 14.14 -3.50 3.40
N ASP A 28 14.52 -4.65 2.86
CA ASP A 28 15.38 -5.58 3.57
C ASP A 28 16.84 -5.15 3.42
N ALA A 29 17.36 -4.47 4.44
CA ALA A 29 18.76 -4.03 4.45
C ALA A 29 19.75 -5.21 4.55
N ALA A 30 19.28 -6.41 4.95
CA ALA A 30 20.15 -7.57 5.16
C ALA A 30 20.47 -8.36 3.88
N GLY A 31 19.78 -8.09 2.76
CA GLY A 31 19.90 -8.84 1.51
C GLY A 31 20.75 -8.21 0.40
N GLY A 32 21.28 -7.01 0.60
CA GLY A 32 22.21 -6.34 -0.34
C GLY A 32 21.61 -5.81 -1.66
N ASP A 33 20.40 -6.23 -2.04
CA ASP A 33 19.74 -5.80 -3.29
C ASP A 33 18.81 -4.58 -3.14
N GLY A 34 18.51 -4.18 -1.91
CA GLY A 34 17.62 -3.06 -1.62
C GLY A 34 16.17 -3.29 -2.07
N THR A 35 15.76 -4.54 -2.31
CA THR A 35 14.43 -4.83 -2.84
C THR A 35 13.35 -4.41 -1.84
N THR A 36 12.55 -3.42 -2.23
CA THR A 36 11.35 -3.00 -1.49
C THR A 36 10.31 -4.10 -1.53
N ARG A 37 9.89 -4.59 -0.36
CA ARG A 37 8.80 -5.55 -0.23
C ARG A 37 7.63 -4.90 0.49
N GLY A 38 6.43 -5.42 0.31
CA GLY A 38 5.28 -4.85 0.99
C GLY A 38 3.99 -5.62 0.83
N THR A 39 2.96 -5.11 1.49
CA THR A 39 1.59 -5.60 1.41
C THR A 39 0.63 -4.46 1.13
N VAL A 40 -0.42 -4.74 0.35
CA VAL A 40 -1.52 -3.82 0.07
C VAL A 40 -2.77 -4.32 0.78
N ARG A 41 -3.47 -3.42 1.48
CA ARG A 41 -4.75 -3.68 2.15
C ARG A 41 -5.79 -2.65 1.72
N ASP A 42 -7.07 -2.96 1.86
CA ASP A 42 -8.10 -1.92 1.81
C ASP A 42 -8.21 -1.16 3.14
N LEU A 43 -9.14 -0.20 3.21
CA LEU A 43 -9.39 0.59 4.42
C LEU A 43 -10.02 -0.22 5.57
N ASP A 44 -10.68 -1.33 5.26
CA ASP A 44 -11.25 -2.27 6.24
C ASP A 44 -10.18 -3.23 6.78
N GLY A 45 -8.98 -3.21 6.19
CA GLY A 45 -7.84 -4.02 6.59
C GLY A 45 -7.75 -5.36 5.88
N HIS A 46 -8.61 -5.65 4.91
CA HIS A 46 -8.54 -6.88 4.11
C HIS A 46 -7.28 -6.89 3.26
N HIS A 47 -6.60 -8.04 3.25
CA HIS A 47 -5.36 -8.22 2.50
C HIS A 47 -5.67 -8.39 1.00
N LEU A 48 -5.16 -7.46 0.18
CA LEU A 48 -5.37 -7.46 -1.27
C LEU A 48 -4.19 -8.09 -2.04
N GLY A 49 -2.99 -8.09 -1.46
CA GLY A 49 -1.82 -8.76 -2.05
C GLY A 49 -0.49 -8.35 -1.42
N ALA A 50 0.58 -9.02 -1.82
CA ALA A 50 1.96 -8.70 -1.46
C ALA A 50 2.78 -8.45 -2.73
N PHE A 51 3.87 -7.69 -2.60
CA PHE A 51 4.77 -7.36 -3.70
C PHE A 51 6.24 -7.42 -3.26
N GLY A 52 7.11 -7.72 -4.21
CA GLY A 52 8.56 -7.59 -4.10
C GLY A 52 9.08 -6.83 -5.31
N GLY A 53 9.53 -5.60 -5.08
CA GLY A 53 9.93 -4.64 -6.11
C GLY A 53 8.80 -3.67 -6.49
N PHE A 54 9.20 -2.51 -7.02
CA PHE A 54 8.28 -1.46 -7.44
C PHE A 54 7.38 -1.90 -8.61
N ASP A 55 7.93 -2.64 -9.58
CA ASP A 55 7.16 -3.12 -10.73
C ASP A 55 6.03 -4.07 -10.31
N ALA A 56 6.30 -4.94 -9.32
CA ALA A 56 5.30 -5.83 -8.76
C ALA A 56 4.18 -5.04 -8.03
N LEU A 57 4.52 -3.96 -7.33
CA LEU A 57 3.53 -3.05 -6.73
C LEU A 57 2.65 -2.41 -7.79
N VAL A 58 3.23 -1.87 -8.85
CA VAL A 58 2.48 -1.22 -9.94
C VAL A 58 1.53 -2.22 -10.61
N ALA A 59 2.01 -3.43 -10.90
CA ALA A 59 1.18 -4.49 -11.48
C ALA A 59 0.00 -4.88 -10.56
N LEU A 60 0.27 -5.00 -9.25
CA LEU A 60 -0.75 -5.31 -8.24
C LEU A 60 -1.81 -4.21 -8.15
N LEU A 61 -1.40 -2.94 -8.07
CA LEU A 61 -2.33 -1.81 -8.02
C LEU A 61 -3.21 -1.75 -9.27
N ARG A 62 -2.62 -1.88 -10.47
CA ARG A 62 -3.38 -1.91 -11.74
C ARG A 62 -4.46 -2.98 -11.73
N ARG A 63 -4.13 -4.19 -11.24
CA ARG A 63 -5.11 -5.27 -11.09
C ARG A 63 -6.23 -4.90 -10.12
N ILE A 64 -5.90 -4.42 -8.93
CA ILE A 64 -6.88 -4.05 -7.90
C ILE A 64 -7.86 -2.99 -8.43
N PHE A 65 -7.35 -1.93 -9.08
CA PHE A 65 -8.20 -0.86 -9.61
C PHE A 65 -9.01 -1.29 -10.85
N ALA A 66 -8.46 -2.17 -11.70
CA ALA A 66 -9.21 -2.74 -12.82
C ALA A 66 -10.38 -3.61 -12.32
N ASP A 67 -10.14 -4.44 -11.30
CA ASP A 67 -11.17 -5.28 -10.69
C ASP A 67 -12.26 -4.42 -10.03
N ALA A 68 -11.88 -3.36 -9.32
CA ALA A 68 -12.83 -2.44 -8.72
C ALA A 68 -13.69 -1.68 -9.75
N ARG A 69 -13.11 -1.31 -10.89
CA ARG A 69 -13.86 -0.66 -11.99
C ARG A 69 -14.89 -1.60 -12.62
N ARG A 70 -14.55 -2.89 -12.79
CA ARG A 70 -15.46 -3.90 -13.36
C ARG A 70 -16.68 -4.18 -12.47
N ARG A 71 -16.53 -4.09 -11.14
CA ARG A 71 -17.66 -4.31 -10.19
C ARG A 71 -18.68 -3.18 -10.17
N ARG A 72 -18.43 -2.07 -10.88
CA ARG A 72 -19.28 -0.87 -10.90
C ARG A 72 -20.02 -0.63 -12.21
N GLY A 73 -19.66 -1.34 -13.28
CA GLY A 73 -20.34 -1.29 -14.57
C GLY A 73 -21.31 -2.45 -14.70
#